data_AF-A0A971TQF5-F1
#
_entry.id   AF-A0A971TQF5-F1
#
_cell.length_a   1.000
_cell.length_b   1.000
_cell.length_c   1.000
_cell.angle_alpha   90.00
_cell.angle_beta   90.00
_cell.angle_gamma   90.00
#
_symmetry.space_group_name_H-M   'P 1'
#
loop_
_entity.id
_entity.type
_entity.pdbx_description
1 polymer ?
#
loop_
_entity_poly.entity_id
_entity_poly.type
_entity_poly.pdbx_seq_one_letter_code
_entity_poly.pdbx_strand_id
1 'polypeptide(L)'
;MKRNFGIWAVLGLAASVSAQMPNEVLLLVNKQSQASLKVANVYAQTRKIPLRNMVWLDVPKSVYEGTATITPEQFTQLIWEPANAAAKERGIDKQILAWVYSVDFPIRVKTSTNDRQQMSVGGLTFLRNKVPDLKAVEEGTYLSKLFGGPNQEFQKELPSFSLGARRYGVDEKVKFAEGLEYLHEGLGEEMPLPSMMLGYVGEKGTDVDTVLKTIQLGAASDFRGLHSGIYFVKTDDVRSTCRDWQFEPNQQLLKRQGISSVITNAIPAGARNVMGVMMGAETVDPSKIGSFAPGAMAEHLTSWSAEFQKPQTKLTDWLKAGATGTAGSVVEPYSNFNKFPSARFFFYYGSGCTMLESFYQSLASPLQILLLGDPMAKPYGLRIDAGLIGVSELSGAFTYMVKVDEALSNVNLLYAFYIDGKEVQPFSDKGSYYLRADTLSDGYHRLQVAVCSTGTIRAYCLAEKEIVVNRKNRSVAFQQSIEKLGEQKHGLKVDIKGEEKPKTIRLMQGERILDEKPYAEDVVLALDERVVGEGPLQIQAAAIFEDGMEVRSAPAIMSVTFAE
;
A
#
# COMPACT_ATOMS: atom_id res chain seq x y z
N MET A 1 9.87 -51.08 3.42
CA MET A 1 10.21 -50.15 4.51
C MET A 1 9.55 -48.81 4.18
N LYS A 2 8.37 -48.54 4.76
CA LYS A 2 7.53 -47.36 4.47
C LYS A 2 8.17 -46.14 5.12
N ARG A 3 8.48 -45.10 4.35
CA ARG A 3 8.91 -43.79 4.86
C ARG A 3 7.72 -42.84 4.81
N ASN A 4 7.09 -42.66 5.96
CA ASN A 4 6.08 -41.63 6.19
C ASN A 4 6.76 -40.25 6.11
N PHE A 5 6.33 -39.41 5.17
CA PHE A 5 6.55 -37.97 5.23
C PHE A 5 5.39 -37.37 6.02
N GLY A 6 5.65 -37.02 7.27
CA GLY A 6 4.71 -36.26 8.10
C GLY A 6 4.73 -34.80 7.67
N ILE A 7 3.61 -34.31 7.13
CA ILE A 7 3.34 -32.89 6.96
C ILE A 7 3.04 -32.34 8.37
N TRP A 8 4.00 -31.62 8.95
CA TRP A 8 3.76 -30.81 10.13
C TRP A 8 3.22 -29.45 9.67
N ALA A 9 1.89 -29.32 9.60
CA ALA A 9 1.25 -28.02 9.51
C ALA A 9 1.19 -27.40 10.91
N VAL A 10 2.20 -26.62 11.29
CA VAL A 10 2.06 -25.66 12.38
C VAL A 10 1.40 -24.41 11.78
N LEU A 11 0.08 -24.35 11.86
CA LEU A 11 -0.72 -23.17 11.54
C LEU A 11 -0.47 -22.11 12.62
N GLY A 12 0.55 -21.28 12.41
CA GLY A 12 0.72 -20.04 13.15
C GLY A 12 -0.33 -19.03 12.72
N LEU A 13 -1.23 -18.64 13.62
CA LEU A 13 -2.12 -17.48 13.47
C LEU A 13 -1.26 -16.21 13.40
N ALA A 14 -0.94 -15.75 12.20
CA ALA A 14 -0.14 -14.54 12.00
C ALA A 14 -1.04 -13.31 11.87
N ALA A 15 -1.27 -12.61 12.99
CA ALA A 15 -1.85 -11.28 13.00
C ALA A 15 -0.97 -10.29 12.20
N SER A 16 -1.57 -9.39 11.43
CA SER A 16 -0.88 -8.30 10.73
C SER A 16 -1.31 -6.95 11.26
N VAL A 17 -0.39 -6.19 11.83
CA VAL A 17 -0.70 -4.88 12.40
C VAL A 17 -0.43 -3.77 11.38
N SER A 18 -1.25 -2.72 11.31
CA SER A 18 -1.06 -1.57 10.41
C SER A 18 -1.68 -0.25 10.89
N ALA A 19 -1.27 0.91 10.37
CA ALA A 19 -2.02 2.18 10.54
C ALA A 19 -2.88 2.51 9.31
N GLN A 20 -2.50 2.01 8.14
CA GLN A 20 -3.35 1.86 6.96
C GLN A 20 -3.53 0.36 6.69
N MET A 21 -4.75 -0.16 6.56
CA MET A 21 -4.94 -1.60 6.41
C MET A 21 -4.60 -2.10 4.99
N PRO A 22 -4.11 -3.35 4.85
CA PRO A 22 -3.95 -3.98 3.54
C PRO A 22 -5.25 -3.99 2.72
N ASN A 23 -6.41 -4.17 3.37
CA ASN A 23 -7.72 -4.17 2.74
C ASN A 23 -8.14 -2.79 2.19
N GLU A 24 -7.55 -1.69 2.68
CA GLU A 24 -7.83 -0.31 2.26
C GLU A 24 -6.94 0.15 1.07
N VAL A 25 -6.03 -0.71 0.59
CA VAL A 25 -5.08 -0.39 -0.48
C VAL A 25 -5.51 -1.06 -1.77
N LEU A 26 -5.56 -0.31 -2.88
CA LEU A 26 -5.66 -0.85 -4.23
C LEU A 26 -4.26 -0.86 -4.87
N LEU A 27 -3.72 -2.05 -5.17
CA LEU A 27 -2.41 -2.21 -5.78
C LEU A 27 -2.54 -2.27 -7.30
N LEU A 28 -1.97 -1.29 -7.99
CA LEU A 28 -1.98 -1.16 -9.44
C LEU A 28 -0.72 -1.78 -10.05
N VAL A 29 -0.93 -2.72 -10.95
CA VAL A 29 0.13 -3.54 -11.56
C VAL A 29 0.09 -3.31 -13.06
N ASN A 30 1.16 -2.81 -13.66
CA ASN A 30 1.30 -2.79 -15.11
C ASN A 30 1.54 -4.23 -15.59
N LYS A 31 0.57 -4.81 -16.32
CA LYS A 31 0.64 -6.20 -16.78
C LYS A 31 1.59 -6.41 -17.96
N GLN A 32 2.02 -5.33 -18.63
CA GLN A 32 3.00 -5.39 -19.72
C GLN A 32 4.46 -5.39 -19.22
N SER A 33 4.69 -5.17 -17.93
CA SER A 33 6.04 -5.09 -17.35
C SER A 33 6.31 -6.24 -16.37
N GLN A 34 7.38 -7.01 -16.65
CA GLN A 34 7.86 -8.05 -15.75
C GLN A 34 8.38 -7.49 -14.42
N ALA A 35 9.02 -6.31 -14.46
CA ALA A 35 9.47 -5.61 -13.26
C ALA A 35 8.27 -5.23 -12.37
N SER A 36 7.21 -4.68 -12.98
CA SER A 36 5.96 -4.35 -12.29
C SER A 36 5.29 -5.57 -11.66
N LEU A 37 5.19 -6.69 -12.39
CA LEU A 37 4.63 -7.93 -11.87
C LEU A 37 5.43 -8.45 -10.67
N LYS A 38 6.76 -8.53 -10.78
CA LYS A 38 7.65 -8.99 -9.71
C LYS A 38 7.52 -8.15 -8.45
N VAL A 39 7.63 -6.82 -8.60
CA VAL A 39 7.51 -5.88 -7.48
C VAL A 39 6.14 -5.99 -6.82
N ALA A 40 5.06 -6.07 -7.60
CA ALA A 40 3.71 -6.19 -7.07
C ALA A 40 3.49 -7.51 -6.31
N ASN A 41 3.97 -8.63 -6.84
CA ASN A 41 3.89 -9.94 -6.19
C ASN A 41 4.60 -9.93 -4.82
N VAL A 42 5.83 -9.41 -4.77
CA VAL A 42 6.59 -9.29 -3.51
C VAL A 42 5.91 -8.34 -2.54
N TYR A 43 5.43 -7.18 -3.01
CA TYR A 43 4.75 -6.20 -2.16
C TYR A 43 3.45 -6.75 -1.58
N ALA A 44 2.63 -7.40 -2.41
CA ALA A 44 1.37 -8.01 -1.98
C ALA A 44 1.60 -9.07 -0.91
N GLN A 45 2.60 -9.94 -1.08
CA GLN A 45 2.98 -10.93 -0.07
C GLN A 45 3.49 -10.28 1.21
N THR A 46 4.39 -9.29 1.08
CA THR A 46 5.06 -8.65 2.22
C THR A 46 4.09 -7.85 3.08
N ARG A 47 3.19 -7.09 2.45
CA ARG A 47 2.18 -6.26 3.13
C ARG A 47 0.83 -6.95 3.31
N LYS A 48 0.71 -8.22 2.92
CA LYS A 48 -0.52 -9.02 2.93
C LYS A 48 -1.69 -8.31 2.23
N ILE A 49 -1.42 -7.66 1.09
CA ILE A 49 -2.46 -7.03 0.27
C ILE A 49 -3.39 -8.15 -0.26
N PRO A 50 -4.72 -8.06 -0.05
CA PRO A 50 -5.63 -9.06 -0.59
C PRO A 50 -5.51 -9.14 -2.11
N LEU A 51 -5.47 -10.35 -2.69
CA LEU A 51 -5.36 -10.49 -4.15
C LEU A 51 -6.54 -9.84 -4.90
N ARG A 52 -7.72 -9.77 -4.28
CA ARG A 52 -8.89 -9.03 -4.79
C ARG A 52 -8.59 -7.54 -5.00
N ASN A 53 -7.66 -6.98 -4.24
CA ASN A 53 -7.24 -5.58 -4.31
C ASN A 53 -6.13 -5.32 -5.35
N MET A 54 -5.63 -6.35 -6.04
CA MET A 54 -4.66 -6.19 -7.12
C MET A 54 -5.36 -5.97 -8.46
N VAL A 55 -4.98 -4.92 -9.19
CA VAL A 55 -5.53 -4.61 -10.51
C VAL A 55 -4.43 -4.56 -11.56
N TRP A 56 -4.55 -5.43 -12.57
CA TRP A 56 -3.62 -5.54 -13.69
C TRP A 56 -4.06 -4.64 -14.84
N LEU A 57 -3.35 -3.54 -15.03
CA LEU A 57 -3.62 -2.51 -16.01
C LEU A 57 -2.77 -2.68 -17.27
N ASP A 58 -3.35 -2.27 -18.40
CA ASP A 58 -2.72 -2.33 -19.71
C ASP A 58 -2.03 -1.00 -20.04
N VAL A 59 -0.87 -0.75 -19.41
CA VAL A 59 -0.16 0.52 -19.57
C VAL A 59 0.99 0.33 -20.57
N PRO A 60 0.96 0.99 -21.75
CA PRO A 60 1.96 0.79 -22.79
C PRO A 60 3.28 1.48 -22.47
N LYS A 61 4.40 0.89 -22.94
CA LYS A 61 5.77 1.44 -22.78
C LYS A 61 5.90 2.92 -23.12
N SER A 62 5.19 3.36 -24.16
CA SER A 62 5.22 4.75 -24.65
C SER A 62 4.84 5.82 -23.61
N VAL A 63 4.17 5.46 -22.51
CA VAL A 63 3.79 6.42 -21.46
C VAL A 63 4.64 6.36 -20.20
N TYR A 64 5.47 5.32 -20.00
CA TYR A 64 6.31 5.17 -18.80
C TYR A 64 7.81 5.09 -19.09
N GLU A 65 8.23 4.87 -20.33
CA GLU A 65 9.63 5.01 -20.76
C GLU A 65 9.98 6.48 -21.08
N GLY A 66 11.26 6.79 -21.22
CA GLY A 66 11.76 8.13 -21.56
C GLY A 66 11.43 9.17 -20.48
N THR A 67 10.55 10.12 -20.80
CA THR A 67 10.08 11.14 -19.83
C THR A 67 8.93 10.66 -18.95
N ALA A 68 8.45 9.42 -19.13
CA ALA A 68 7.40 8.79 -18.33
C ALA A 68 6.17 9.70 -18.13
N THR A 69 5.68 10.28 -19.22
CA THR A 69 4.63 11.31 -19.22
C THR A 69 3.38 10.84 -19.96
N ILE A 70 2.21 11.14 -19.40
CA ILE A 70 0.90 10.77 -19.94
C ILE A 70 -0.01 12.01 -20.06
N THR A 71 -1.01 12.02 -20.95
CA THR A 71 -2.05 13.08 -20.96
C THR A 71 -3.18 12.77 -19.96
N PRO A 72 -4.01 13.76 -19.55
CA PRO A 72 -5.18 13.50 -18.71
C PRO A 72 -6.15 12.45 -19.29
N GLU A 73 -6.35 12.46 -20.61
CA GLU A 73 -7.24 11.52 -21.30
C GLU A 73 -6.66 10.11 -21.26
N GLN A 74 -5.36 9.97 -21.53
CA GLN A 74 -4.67 8.69 -21.45
C GLN A 74 -4.64 8.16 -20.00
N PHE A 75 -4.42 9.01 -18.99
CA PHE A 75 -4.52 8.62 -17.58
C PHE A 75 -5.92 8.11 -17.24
N THR A 76 -6.95 8.80 -17.74
CA THR A 76 -8.35 8.41 -17.57
C THR A 76 -8.59 6.99 -18.11
N GLN A 77 -8.22 6.76 -19.37
CA GLN A 77 -8.52 5.53 -20.11
C GLN A 77 -7.66 4.34 -19.68
N LEU A 78 -6.37 4.56 -19.41
CA LEU A 78 -5.40 3.48 -19.17
C LEU A 78 -5.27 3.11 -17.69
N ILE A 79 -5.60 4.04 -16.78
CA ILE A 79 -5.36 3.87 -15.35
C ILE A 79 -6.65 4.06 -14.55
N TRP A 80 -7.27 5.24 -14.64
CA TRP A 80 -8.35 5.62 -13.73
C TRP A 80 -9.61 4.77 -13.90
N GLU A 81 -10.17 4.71 -15.11
CA GLU A 81 -11.41 3.98 -15.38
C GLU A 81 -11.27 2.47 -15.16
N PRO A 82 -10.23 1.79 -15.68
CA PRO A 82 -10.10 0.35 -15.47
C PRO A 82 -9.86 -0.02 -14.01
N ALA A 83 -9.12 0.79 -13.25
CA ALA A 83 -8.89 0.56 -11.82
C ALA A 83 -10.19 0.68 -11.00
N ASN A 84 -10.96 1.75 -11.23
CA ASN A 84 -12.23 1.94 -10.54
C ASN A 84 -13.30 0.92 -10.98
N ALA A 85 -13.32 0.55 -12.26
CA ALA A 85 -14.22 -0.49 -12.77
C ALA A 85 -13.95 -1.83 -12.08
N ALA A 86 -12.68 -2.24 -11.98
CA ALA A 86 -12.29 -3.46 -11.28
C ALA A 86 -12.66 -3.42 -9.79
N ALA A 87 -12.40 -2.31 -9.09
CA ALA A 87 -12.75 -2.17 -7.68
C ALA A 87 -14.28 -2.24 -7.45
N LYS A 88 -15.07 -1.60 -8.32
CA LYS A 88 -16.54 -1.60 -8.27
C LYS A 88 -17.14 -2.97 -8.59
N GLU A 89 -16.67 -3.63 -9.64
CA GLU A 89 -17.10 -4.99 -10.02
C GLU A 89 -16.89 -5.98 -8.86
N ARG A 90 -15.78 -5.82 -8.14
CA ARG A 90 -15.41 -6.66 -6.99
C ARG A 90 -16.08 -6.23 -5.68
N GLY A 91 -16.81 -5.12 -5.67
CA GLY A 91 -17.51 -4.57 -4.51
C GLY A 91 -16.58 -4.09 -3.38
N ILE A 92 -15.38 -3.61 -3.72
CA ILE A 92 -14.38 -3.12 -2.76
C ILE A 92 -14.14 -1.61 -2.86
N ASP A 93 -14.74 -0.91 -3.83
CA ASP A 93 -14.51 0.51 -4.10
C ASP A 93 -14.67 1.42 -2.88
N LYS A 94 -15.66 1.15 -2.02
CA LYS A 94 -15.94 1.93 -0.80
C LYS A 94 -14.92 1.71 0.33
N GLN A 95 -14.16 0.61 0.27
CA GLN A 95 -13.18 0.25 1.29
C GLN A 95 -11.79 0.81 0.99
N ILE A 96 -11.53 1.22 -0.26
CA ILE A 96 -10.22 1.71 -0.69
C ILE A 96 -9.99 3.16 -0.23
N LEU A 97 -8.92 3.38 0.51
CA LEU A 97 -8.47 4.68 0.98
C LEU A 97 -7.20 5.18 0.29
N ALA A 98 -6.43 4.29 -0.36
CA ALA A 98 -5.26 4.70 -1.13
C ALA A 98 -4.96 3.76 -2.31
N TRP A 99 -4.24 4.31 -3.28
CA TRP A 99 -3.67 3.56 -4.38
C TRP A 99 -2.17 3.39 -4.22
N VAL A 100 -1.66 2.20 -4.52
CA VAL A 100 -0.23 1.93 -4.60
C VAL A 100 0.10 1.53 -6.01
N TYR A 101 1.02 2.26 -6.63
CA TYR A 101 1.53 1.94 -7.96
C TYR A 101 2.75 1.03 -7.82
N SER A 102 2.76 -0.08 -8.57
CA SER A 102 4.02 -0.79 -8.83
C SER A 102 4.98 0.08 -9.66
N VAL A 103 6.09 -0.48 -10.10
CA VAL A 103 7.02 0.19 -11.03
C VAL A 103 6.44 0.24 -12.46
N ASP A 104 7.11 0.95 -13.37
CA ASP A 104 6.73 1.07 -14.80
C ASP A 104 5.33 1.65 -15.04
N PHE A 105 5.04 2.76 -14.34
CA PHE A 105 3.92 3.66 -14.58
C PHE A 105 4.44 5.06 -14.96
N PRO A 106 3.64 5.89 -15.66
CA PRO A 106 3.96 7.30 -15.84
C PRO A 106 4.14 7.99 -14.50
N ILE A 107 5.08 8.93 -14.42
CA ILE A 107 5.33 9.74 -13.23
C ILE A 107 4.65 11.11 -13.29
N ARG A 108 4.40 11.62 -14.52
CA ARG A 108 3.87 12.96 -14.78
C ARG A 108 2.65 12.93 -15.70
N VAL A 109 1.69 13.79 -15.42
CA VAL A 109 0.56 14.11 -16.28
C VAL A 109 0.77 15.49 -16.92
N LYS A 110 0.80 15.52 -18.25
CA LYS A 110 0.95 16.74 -19.04
C LYS A 110 -0.39 17.48 -19.17
N THR A 111 -0.73 18.26 -18.16
CA THR A 111 -1.98 19.05 -18.09
C THR A 111 -1.95 20.33 -18.92
N SER A 112 -0.76 20.89 -19.20
CA SER A 112 -0.60 22.03 -20.12
C SER A 112 0.76 22.04 -20.81
N THR A 113 1.00 23.05 -21.65
CA THR A 113 2.29 23.30 -22.30
C THR A 113 3.30 23.98 -21.37
N ASN A 114 2.85 24.59 -20.27
CA ASN A 114 3.73 25.17 -19.23
C ASN A 114 4.19 24.04 -18.30
N ASP A 115 5.50 23.81 -18.20
CA ASP A 115 6.06 22.78 -17.32
C ASP A 115 5.56 22.92 -15.88
N ARG A 116 5.42 24.16 -15.40
CA ARG A 116 5.02 24.46 -14.02
C ARG A 116 3.56 24.16 -13.71
N GLN A 117 2.75 23.85 -14.70
CA GLN A 117 1.34 23.50 -14.52
C GLN A 117 1.10 22.00 -14.61
N GLN A 118 2.11 21.22 -15.00
CA GLN A 118 2.02 19.76 -15.01
C GLN A 118 1.87 19.21 -13.59
N MET A 119 1.26 18.04 -13.49
CA MET A 119 0.99 17.35 -12.23
C MET A 119 1.73 16.02 -12.18
N SER A 120 1.96 15.48 -10.99
CA SER A 120 2.38 14.09 -10.87
C SER A 120 1.19 13.15 -11.12
N VAL A 121 1.47 11.89 -11.48
CA VAL A 121 0.43 10.86 -11.57
C VAL A 121 -0.32 10.71 -10.25
N GLY A 122 0.42 10.85 -9.13
CA GLY A 122 -0.14 10.83 -7.78
C GLY A 122 -1.01 12.06 -7.49
N GLY A 123 -0.68 13.22 -8.05
CA GLY A 123 -1.47 14.45 -7.93
C GLY A 123 -2.83 14.37 -8.61
N LEU A 124 -2.90 13.83 -9.84
CA LEU A 124 -4.18 13.64 -10.53
C LEU A 124 -5.02 12.52 -9.88
N THR A 125 -4.35 11.47 -9.36
CA THR A 125 -4.99 10.42 -8.54
C THR A 125 -5.59 11.02 -7.28
N PHE A 126 -4.85 11.88 -6.58
CA PHE A 126 -5.28 12.56 -5.37
C PHE A 126 -6.58 13.35 -5.56
N LEU A 127 -6.69 14.03 -6.69
CA LEU A 127 -7.89 14.80 -7.07
C LEU A 127 -8.99 13.94 -7.72
N ARG A 128 -8.84 12.62 -7.70
CA ARG A 128 -9.79 11.66 -8.27
C ARG A 128 -10.07 11.92 -9.75
N ASN A 129 -9.01 12.08 -10.54
CA ASN A 129 -9.05 12.37 -11.98
C ASN A 129 -9.73 13.69 -12.35
N LYS A 130 -9.68 14.68 -11.46
CA LYS A 130 -10.15 16.05 -11.74
C LYS A 130 -8.94 16.97 -11.88
N VAL A 131 -8.80 17.57 -13.06
CA VAL A 131 -7.79 18.62 -13.28
C VAL A 131 -8.30 19.90 -12.59
N PRO A 132 -7.53 20.48 -11.64
CA PRO A 132 -7.94 21.68 -10.90
C PRO A 132 -7.60 22.95 -11.71
N ASP A 133 -7.78 24.12 -11.11
CA ASP A 133 -7.19 25.35 -11.63
C ASP A 133 -5.65 25.22 -11.67
N LEU A 134 -5.10 25.26 -12.88
CA LEU A 134 -3.68 25.08 -13.12
C LEU A 134 -2.83 26.23 -12.56
N LYS A 135 -3.43 27.40 -12.34
CA LYS A 135 -2.73 28.49 -11.65
C LYS A 135 -2.46 28.13 -10.18
N ALA A 136 -3.40 27.47 -9.51
CA ALA A 136 -3.20 26.99 -8.15
C ALA A 136 -2.16 25.86 -8.05
N VAL A 137 -2.02 25.06 -9.11
CA VAL A 137 -0.96 24.05 -9.26
C VAL A 137 0.41 24.74 -9.39
N GLU A 138 0.51 25.70 -10.32
CA GLU A 138 1.74 26.44 -10.60
C GLU A 138 2.23 27.28 -9.41
N GLU A 139 1.33 27.96 -8.72
CA GLU A 139 1.66 28.82 -7.58
C GLU A 139 1.79 28.02 -6.28
N GLY A 140 1.31 26.78 -6.23
CA GLY A 140 1.33 25.94 -5.03
C GLY A 140 0.36 26.40 -3.94
N THR A 141 -0.75 27.03 -4.34
CA THR A 141 -1.80 27.57 -3.45
C THR A 141 -2.98 26.60 -3.26
N TYR A 142 -2.99 25.45 -3.95
CA TYR A 142 -3.90 24.37 -3.60
C TYR A 142 -3.61 23.87 -2.17
N LEU A 143 -4.61 23.94 -1.29
CA LEU A 143 -4.53 23.47 0.08
C LEU A 143 -5.25 22.11 0.22
N SER A 144 -4.48 21.06 0.47
CA SER A 144 -4.96 19.70 0.71
C SER A 144 -5.81 19.63 1.98
N LYS A 145 -6.97 18.95 1.90
CA LYS A 145 -7.82 18.62 3.06
C LYS A 145 -7.14 17.66 4.06
N LEU A 146 -6.06 17.01 3.65
CA LEU A 146 -5.24 16.13 4.49
C LEU A 146 -4.06 16.84 5.14
N PHE A 147 -3.74 18.07 4.70
CA PHE A 147 -2.61 18.82 5.24
C PHE A 147 -2.83 19.12 6.73
N GLY A 148 -1.83 18.79 7.54
CA GLY A 148 -1.89 18.91 8.98
C GLY A 148 -1.41 20.27 9.52
N GLY A 149 -0.98 21.18 8.65
CA GLY A 149 -0.49 22.51 9.04
C GLY A 149 0.78 22.49 9.89
N PRO A 150 1.31 23.66 10.28
CA PRO A 150 0.90 24.98 9.82
C PRO A 150 1.65 25.42 8.55
N ASN A 151 1.09 26.37 7.80
CA ASN A 151 1.77 27.19 6.79
C ASN A 151 1.21 28.63 6.81
N GLN A 152 1.57 29.49 5.84
CA GLN A 152 1.11 30.89 5.84
C GLN A 152 -0.42 31.04 5.75
N GLU A 153 -1.11 30.14 5.06
CA GLU A 153 -2.57 30.22 4.87
C GLU A 153 -3.32 29.48 5.97
N PHE A 154 -2.83 28.28 6.33
CA PHE A 154 -3.40 27.40 7.31
C PHE A 154 -2.53 27.38 8.57
N GLN A 155 -2.81 28.33 9.46
CA GLN A 155 -2.02 28.60 10.67
C GLN A 155 -2.26 27.60 11.82
N LYS A 156 -3.13 26.60 11.63
CA LYS A 156 -3.46 25.62 12.67
C LYS A 156 -2.48 24.45 12.63
N GLU A 157 -2.13 23.94 13.81
CA GLU A 157 -1.40 22.68 13.95
C GLU A 157 -2.38 21.54 14.26
N LEU A 158 -2.62 20.66 13.30
CA LEU A 158 -3.50 19.52 13.51
C LEU A 158 -2.76 18.35 14.19
N PRO A 159 -3.47 17.57 15.03
CA PRO A 159 -2.95 16.30 15.50
C PRO A 159 -2.80 15.31 14.33
N SER A 160 -2.06 14.23 14.55
CA SER A 160 -1.85 13.21 13.52
C SER A 160 -3.10 12.36 13.32
N PHE A 161 -3.40 12.03 12.06
CA PHE A 161 -4.51 11.18 11.66
C PHE A 161 -4.06 10.00 10.81
N SER A 162 -4.63 8.84 11.08
CA SER A 162 -4.69 7.74 10.10
C SER A 162 -5.67 8.08 8.97
N LEU A 163 -5.51 7.48 7.77
CA LEU A 163 -6.44 7.69 6.66
C LEU A 163 -7.87 7.27 7.03
N GLY A 164 -8.03 6.15 7.74
CA GLY A 164 -9.34 5.69 8.19
C GLY A 164 -10.01 6.67 9.15
N ALA A 165 -9.29 7.20 10.14
CA ALA A 165 -9.83 8.25 11.00
C ALA A 165 -10.18 9.51 10.21
N ARG A 166 -9.38 9.86 9.21
CA ARG A 166 -9.65 11.03 8.37
C ARG A 166 -10.85 10.82 7.44
N ARG A 167 -11.09 9.59 6.97
CA ARG A 167 -12.24 9.22 6.13
C ARG A 167 -13.55 9.17 6.89
N TYR A 168 -13.53 8.49 8.03
CA TYR A 168 -14.74 8.07 8.75
C TYR A 168 -15.00 8.86 10.03
N GLY A 169 -14.09 9.76 10.41
CA GLY A 169 -14.20 10.51 11.65
C GLY A 169 -13.58 9.79 12.85
N VAL A 170 -13.78 10.36 14.03
CA VAL A 170 -13.29 9.79 15.29
C VAL A 170 -14.37 9.82 16.35
N ASP A 171 -14.23 8.98 17.37
CA ASP A 171 -15.16 8.90 18.51
C ASP A 171 -15.35 10.29 19.15
N GLU A 172 -16.58 10.63 19.52
CA GLU A 172 -16.94 11.91 20.16
C GLU A 172 -16.17 12.18 21.47
N LYS A 173 -15.64 11.13 22.11
CA LYS A 173 -14.81 11.24 23.33
C LYS A 173 -13.40 11.76 23.04
N VAL A 174 -12.94 11.75 21.79
CA VAL A 174 -11.65 12.32 21.41
C VAL A 174 -11.70 13.83 21.61
N LYS A 175 -10.88 14.36 22.52
CA LYS A 175 -10.87 15.79 22.80
C LYS A 175 -9.97 16.52 21.80
N PHE A 176 -10.53 17.51 21.13
CA PHE A 176 -9.79 18.45 20.30
C PHE A 176 -9.62 19.80 20.99
N ALA A 177 -8.63 20.57 20.53
CA ALA A 177 -8.51 21.97 20.89
C ALA A 177 -9.66 22.78 20.27
N GLU A 178 -9.97 23.93 20.86
CA GLU A 178 -11.05 24.81 20.39
C GLU A 178 -10.91 25.14 18.89
N GLY A 179 -12.01 25.00 18.15
CA GLY A 179 -12.07 25.27 16.72
C GLY A 179 -11.54 24.13 15.84
N LEU A 180 -11.33 22.94 16.40
CA LEU A 180 -10.99 21.69 15.70
C LEU A 180 -12.06 20.60 15.87
N GLU A 181 -13.22 20.91 16.42
CA GLU A 181 -14.31 19.96 16.68
C GLU A 181 -14.86 19.36 15.37
N TYR A 182 -14.78 20.08 14.26
CA TYR A 182 -15.16 19.59 12.93
C TYR A 182 -14.35 18.35 12.49
N LEU A 183 -13.23 18.03 13.14
CA LEU A 183 -12.44 16.84 12.86
C LEU A 183 -13.15 15.53 13.29
N HIS A 184 -14.21 15.60 14.09
CA HIS A 184 -15.00 14.43 14.47
C HIS A 184 -15.73 13.79 13.28
N GLU A 185 -16.22 14.58 12.33
CA GLU A 185 -17.10 14.11 11.25
C GLU A 185 -16.37 13.27 10.18
N GLY A 186 -15.05 13.47 10.06
CA GLY A 186 -14.28 12.92 8.95
C GLY A 186 -14.60 13.59 7.61
N LEU A 187 -13.89 13.20 6.56
CA LEU A 187 -14.01 13.80 5.23
C LEU A 187 -15.05 13.11 4.34
N GLY A 188 -15.56 11.93 4.68
CA GLY A 188 -16.58 11.31 3.83
C GLY A 188 -16.05 11.03 2.40
N GLU A 189 -16.96 11.05 1.42
CA GLU A 189 -16.60 10.92 -0.02
C GLU A 189 -15.71 12.08 -0.52
N GLU A 190 -15.67 13.19 0.23
CA GLU A 190 -14.83 14.35 -0.06
C GLU A 190 -13.36 14.13 0.27
N MET A 191 -13.01 12.98 0.86
CA MET A 191 -11.62 12.61 1.08
C MET A 191 -10.90 12.45 -0.27
N PRO A 192 -9.79 13.18 -0.50
CA PRO A 192 -8.90 12.92 -1.62
C PRO A 192 -8.39 11.48 -1.62
N LEU A 193 -7.78 11.03 -2.71
CA LEU A 193 -7.27 9.66 -2.83
C LEU A 193 -5.73 9.63 -2.76
N PRO A 194 -5.12 9.49 -1.56
CA PRO A 194 -3.70 9.27 -1.40
C PRO A 194 -3.13 8.19 -2.32
N SER A 195 -1.92 8.42 -2.81
CA SER A 195 -1.19 7.40 -3.57
C SER A 195 0.32 7.51 -3.44
N MET A 196 1.01 6.40 -3.70
CA MET A 196 2.47 6.33 -3.69
C MET A 196 2.93 5.23 -4.65
N MET A 197 4.10 5.40 -5.24
CA MET A 197 4.69 4.45 -6.18
C MET A 197 5.85 3.70 -5.50
N LEU A 198 5.94 2.39 -5.70
CA LEU A 198 6.95 1.56 -5.01
C LEU A 198 8.38 1.90 -5.45
N GLY A 199 8.55 2.40 -6.67
CA GLY A 199 9.81 2.93 -7.18
C GLY A 199 9.72 3.32 -8.64
N TYR A 200 10.81 3.85 -9.17
CA TYR A 200 10.96 4.14 -10.60
C TYR A 200 12.21 3.45 -11.14
N VAL A 201 12.03 2.49 -12.04
CA VAL A 201 13.11 1.66 -12.61
C VAL A 201 13.45 2.00 -14.07
N GLY A 202 12.93 3.13 -14.56
CA GLY A 202 13.27 3.67 -15.87
C GLY A 202 14.67 4.28 -15.92
N GLU A 203 15.01 4.87 -17.06
CA GLU A 203 16.31 5.50 -17.29
C GLU A 203 16.67 6.50 -16.18
N LYS A 204 17.90 6.45 -15.67
CA LYS A 204 18.42 7.28 -14.54
C LYS A 204 17.63 7.13 -13.23
N GLY A 205 16.72 6.17 -13.15
CA GLY A 205 16.00 5.77 -11.95
C GLY A 205 16.82 4.92 -11.00
N THR A 206 16.17 3.96 -10.38
CA THR A 206 16.78 2.87 -9.61
C THR A 206 16.60 1.53 -10.33
N ASP A 207 16.88 0.42 -9.67
CA ASP A 207 16.63 -0.94 -10.16
C ASP A 207 15.58 -1.68 -9.32
N VAL A 208 15.13 -2.82 -9.84
CA VAL A 208 14.12 -3.66 -9.18
C VAL A 208 14.61 -4.15 -7.82
N ASP A 209 15.87 -4.56 -7.69
CA ASP A 209 16.42 -5.09 -6.44
C ASP A 209 16.41 -4.04 -5.33
N THR A 210 16.72 -2.78 -5.66
CA THR A 210 16.60 -1.66 -4.74
C THR A 210 15.16 -1.47 -4.29
N VAL A 211 14.18 -1.56 -5.21
CA VAL A 211 12.74 -1.47 -4.85
C VAL A 211 12.33 -2.61 -3.92
N LEU A 212 12.72 -3.84 -4.22
CA LEU A 212 12.44 -5.01 -3.38
C LEU A 212 13.07 -4.86 -1.99
N LYS A 213 14.31 -4.36 -1.91
CA LYS A 213 15.00 -4.06 -0.65
C LYS A 213 14.28 -2.96 0.14
N THR A 214 13.81 -1.92 -0.52
CA THR A 214 13.02 -0.83 0.10
C THR A 214 11.75 -1.36 0.73
N ILE A 215 11.03 -2.26 0.06
CA ILE A 215 9.82 -2.93 0.60
C ILE A 215 10.17 -3.77 1.84
N GLN A 216 11.26 -4.53 1.78
CA GLN A 216 11.72 -5.33 2.93
C GLN A 216 12.11 -4.45 4.12
N LEU A 217 12.84 -3.36 3.88
CA LEU A 217 13.21 -2.37 4.91
C LEU A 217 11.97 -1.72 5.52
N GLY A 218 10.98 -1.37 4.69
CA GLY A 218 9.71 -0.84 5.19
C GLY A 218 8.97 -1.81 6.08
N ALA A 219 8.85 -3.08 5.69
CA ALA A 219 8.20 -4.09 6.51
C ALA A 219 8.98 -4.39 7.81
N ALA A 220 10.31 -4.47 7.73
CA ALA A 220 11.19 -4.68 8.87
C ALA A 220 11.18 -3.51 9.88
N SER A 221 10.79 -2.32 9.44
CA SER A 221 10.72 -1.13 10.29
C SER A 221 9.56 -1.16 11.27
N ASP A 222 8.47 -1.85 10.94
CA ASP A 222 7.22 -1.78 11.67
C ASP A 222 7.43 -2.02 13.17
N PHE A 223 6.99 -1.06 14.00
CA PHE A 223 7.12 -1.06 15.47
C PHE A 223 8.56 -1.02 16.02
N ARG A 224 9.55 -0.67 15.20
CA ARG A 224 10.98 -0.72 15.54
C ARG A 224 11.73 0.58 15.25
N GLY A 225 11.03 1.70 15.21
CA GLY A 225 11.61 3.02 14.96
C GLY A 225 12.68 3.40 15.98
N LEU A 226 13.78 3.99 15.50
CA LEU A 226 14.80 4.53 16.40
C LEU A 226 14.37 5.90 16.91
N HIS A 227 14.54 6.16 18.20
CA HIS A 227 14.26 7.47 18.80
C HIS A 227 15.39 8.49 18.61
N SER A 228 16.17 8.35 17.52
CA SER A 228 17.29 9.22 17.16
C SER A 228 17.59 9.12 15.66
N GLY A 229 18.55 9.91 15.16
CA GLY A 229 19.03 9.80 13.79
C GLY A 229 18.17 10.52 12.74
N ILE A 230 17.37 11.51 13.16
CA ILE A 230 16.67 12.44 12.27
C ILE A 230 17.51 13.72 12.14
N TYR A 231 17.81 14.12 10.91
CA TYR A 231 18.64 15.28 10.59
C TYR A 231 17.86 16.29 9.76
N PHE A 232 17.78 17.51 10.25
CA PHE A 232 17.35 18.68 9.50
C PHE A 232 18.61 19.43 9.06
N VAL A 233 18.87 19.46 7.75
CA VAL A 233 20.09 20.09 7.21
C VAL A 233 19.75 21.46 6.66
N LYS A 234 20.36 22.48 7.27
CA LYS A 234 20.27 23.88 6.84
C LYS A 234 21.43 24.21 5.90
N THR A 235 21.15 24.93 4.82
CA THR A 235 22.17 25.50 3.94
C THR A 235 21.80 26.94 3.61
N ASP A 236 22.71 27.68 2.99
CA ASP A 236 22.44 29.02 2.49
C ASP A 236 21.64 29.01 1.16
N ASP A 237 21.26 27.83 0.64
CA ASP A 237 20.42 27.69 -0.55
C ASP A 237 18.97 28.06 -0.21
N VAL A 238 18.31 28.84 -1.07
CA VAL A 238 16.89 29.21 -0.92
C VAL A 238 15.96 28.01 -0.81
N ARG A 239 16.35 26.86 -1.37
CA ARG A 239 15.66 25.57 -1.22
C ARG A 239 15.67 25.04 0.21
N SER A 240 16.66 25.42 1.01
CA SER A 240 16.70 25.15 2.44
C SER A 240 15.96 26.25 3.19
N THR A 241 16.38 27.50 3.02
CA THR A 241 15.94 28.62 3.86
C THR A 241 14.43 28.85 3.82
N CYS A 242 13.75 28.49 2.73
CA CYS A 242 12.29 28.60 2.63
C CYS A 242 11.52 27.75 3.64
N ARG A 243 12.12 26.67 4.17
CA ARG A 243 11.50 25.77 5.17
C ARG A 243 12.24 25.65 6.49
N ASP A 244 13.42 26.26 6.62
CA ASP A 244 14.25 26.24 7.83
C ASP A 244 13.49 26.67 9.11
N TRP A 245 12.54 27.62 8.98
CA TRP A 245 11.71 28.10 10.09
C TRP A 245 10.92 26.97 10.78
N GLN A 246 10.69 25.86 10.08
CA GLN A 246 9.96 24.70 10.60
C GLN A 246 10.82 23.79 11.48
N PHE A 247 12.15 23.82 11.35
CA PHE A 247 13.03 22.78 11.91
C PHE A 247 13.10 22.81 13.44
N GLU A 248 13.30 23.98 14.04
CA GLU A 248 13.39 24.10 15.50
C GLU A 248 12.05 23.80 16.21
N PRO A 249 10.89 24.32 15.75
CA PRO A 249 9.59 23.90 16.29
C PRO A 249 9.37 22.38 16.20
N ASN A 250 9.75 21.76 15.08
CA ASN A 250 9.61 20.32 14.90
C ASN A 250 10.56 19.50 15.78
N GLN A 251 11.79 19.96 15.98
CA GLN A 251 12.71 19.33 16.93
C GLN A 251 12.11 19.29 18.34
N GLN A 252 11.40 20.35 18.76
CA GLN A 252 10.71 20.39 20.05
C GLN A 252 9.52 19.43 20.12
N LEU A 253 8.73 19.31 19.04
CA LEU A 253 7.63 18.34 18.95
C LEU A 253 8.14 16.90 19.05
N LEU A 254 9.19 16.56 18.29
CA LEU A 254 9.83 15.25 18.34
C LEU A 254 10.39 14.94 19.73
N LYS A 255 11.02 15.92 20.39
CA LYS A 255 11.54 15.76 21.75
C LYS A 255 10.42 15.43 22.75
N ARG A 256 9.22 16.00 22.59
CA ARG A 256 8.04 15.66 23.41
C ARG A 256 7.52 14.24 23.16
N GLN A 257 7.75 13.69 21.96
CA GLN A 257 7.50 12.28 21.63
C GLN A 257 8.65 11.36 22.05
N GLY A 258 9.70 11.88 22.69
CA GLY A 258 10.88 11.11 23.08
C GLY A 258 11.86 10.84 21.93
N ILE A 259 11.70 11.48 20.77
CA ILE A 259 12.54 11.31 19.58
C ILE A 259 13.55 12.47 19.49
N SER A 260 14.84 12.13 19.48
CA SER A 260 15.91 13.13 19.31
C SER A 260 16.19 13.40 17.83
N SER A 261 16.38 14.66 17.47
CA SER A 261 16.78 15.10 16.12
C SER A 261 17.89 16.13 16.17
N VAL A 262 18.64 16.25 15.08
CA VAL A 262 19.81 17.13 14.95
C VAL A 262 19.53 18.16 13.86
N ILE A 263 19.77 19.44 14.16
CA ILE A 263 19.84 20.50 13.16
C ILE A 263 21.32 20.72 12.85
N THR A 264 21.70 20.61 11.58
CA THR A 264 23.10 20.67 11.13
C THR A 264 23.21 21.53 9.87
N ASN A 265 24.40 21.99 9.53
CA ASN A 265 24.69 22.77 8.32
C ASN A 265 25.29 21.93 7.17
N ALA A 266 25.46 20.63 7.38
CA ALA A 266 26.04 19.72 6.41
C ALA A 266 25.33 18.36 6.44
N ILE A 267 25.35 17.66 5.30
CA ILE A 267 24.87 16.28 5.23
C ILE A 267 25.56 15.43 6.31
N PRO A 268 24.85 14.54 7.03
CA PRO A 268 25.42 13.77 8.13
C PRO A 268 26.34 12.64 7.62
N ALA A 269 27.50 13.02 7.09
CA ALA A 269 28.46 12.10 6.49
C ALA A 269 28.99 11.09 7.54
N GLY A 270 29.02 9.82 7.19
CA GLY A 270 29.42 8.72 8.06
C GLY A 270 28.42 8.36 9.15
N ALA A 271 27.32 9.11 9.32
CA ALA A 271 26.27 8.76 10.28
C ALA A 271 25.64 7.41 9.93
N ARG A 272 25.39 6.59 10.95
CA ARG A 272 24.80 5.26 10.82
C ARG A 272 23.42 5.24 11.44
N ASN A 273 22.57 4.35 10.95
CA ASN A 273 21.19 4.16 11.42
C ASN A 273 20.38 5.46 11.35
N VAL A 274 20.54 6.21 10.27
CA VAL A 274 19.79 7.44 10.00
C VAL A 274 18.32 7.09 9.77
N MET A 275 17.41 7.67 10.56
CA MET A 275 15.96 7.54 10.42
C MET A 275 15.34 8.64 9.54
N GLY A 276 16.02 9.78 9.41
CA GLY A 276 15.45 10.95 8.75
C GLY A 276 16.51 11.87 8.17
N VAL A 277 16.33 12.30 6.92
CA VAL A 277 17.04 13.46 6.37
C VAL A 277 16.05 14.36 5.64
N MET A 278 16.06 15.64 6.01
CA MET A 278 15.30 16.68 5.32
C MET A 278 16.22 17.86 5.04
N MET A 279 16.39 18.21 3.77
CA MET A 279 17.35 19.24 3.35
C MET A 279 17.01 19.95 2.05
N GLY A 280 17.51 21.15 1.77
CA GLY A 280 17.32 21.81 0.48
C GLY A 280 18.65 22.00 -0.25
N ALA A 281 18.78 21.46 -1.46
CA ALA A 281 19.94 21.66 -2.33
C ALA A 281 19.66 21.13 -3.74
N GLU A 282 20.27 21.74 -4.75
CA GLU A 282 20.20 21.25 -6.14
C GLU A 282 20.90 19.89 -6.33
N THR A 283 22.07 19.75 -5.70
CA THR A 283 22.91 18.55 -5.74
C THR A 283 23.12 18.04 -4.33
N VAL A 284 22.81 16.77 -4.11
CA VAL A 284 23.06 16.05 -2.86
C VAL A 284 23.78 14.75 -3.16
N ASP A 285 24.52 14.25 -2.17
CA ASP A 285 25.22 12.96 -2.28
C ASP A 285 24.81 12.04 -1.12
N PRO A 286 23.70 11.30 -1.28
CA PRO A 286 23.20 10.36 -0.27
C PRO A 286 24.23 9.29 0.12
N SER A 287 25.21 8.98 -0.75
CA SER A 287 26.22 7.94 -0.49
C SER A 287 27.19 8.30 0.65
N LYS A 288 27.25 9.58 1.03
CA LYS A 288 28.06 10.02 2.19
C LYS A 288 27.50 9.53 3.53
N ILE A 289 26.23 9.16 3.59
CA ILE A 289 25.60 8.63 4.81
C ILE A 289 26.05 7.18 5.01
N GLY A 290 26.53 6.85 6.20
CA GLY A 290 27.08 5.52 6.49
C GLY A 290 26.04 4.40 6.44
N SER A 291 24.83 4.64 6.96
CA SER A 291 23.67 3.76 6.73
C SER A 291 22.35 4.42 7.13
N PHE A 292 21.29 4.08 6.39
CA PHE A 292 19.91 4.31 6.82
C PHE A 292 19.38 3.16 7.68
N ALA A 293 18.50 3.47 8.62
CA ALA A 293 17.73 2.49 9.36
C ALA A 293 16.46 2.08 8.59
N PRO A 294 15.93 0.86 8.81
CA PRO A 294 14.64 0.46 8.25
C PRO A 294 13.54 1.47 8.60
N GLY A 295 12.73 1.86 7.61
CA GLY A 295 11.66 2.86 7.79
C GLY A 295 12.14 4.30 7.62
N ALA A 296 13.41 4.54 7.30
CA ALA A 296 13.92 5.90 7.18
C ALA A 296 13.26 6.68 6.02
N MET A 297 12.96 7.94 6.26
CA MET A 297 12.55 8.88 5.22
C MET A 297 13.70 9.84 4.91
N ALA A 298 14.05 9.98 3.65
CA ALA A 298 15.01 10.99 3.23
C ALA A 298 14.51 11.70 1.98
N GLU A 299 14.56 13.02 1.98
CA GLU A 299 14.21 13.82 0.81
C GLU A 299 15.04 15.10 0.73
N HIS A 300 15.01 15.70 -0.44
CA HIS A 300 15.56 17.03 -0.64
C HIS A 300 14.66 17.90 -1.49
N LEU A 301 14.49 19.15 -1.06
CA LEU A 301 13.75 20.16 -1.79
C LEU A 301 14.60 20.61 -2.98
N THR A 302 14.19 20.21 -4.18
CA THR A 302 14.76 20.69 -5.44
C THR A 302 13.79 20.47 -6.59
N SER A 303 13.99 21.22 -7.66
CA SER A 303 13.30 21.06 -8.93
C SER A 303 13.68 19.75 -9.60
N TRP A 304 12.73 19.13 -10.31
CA TRP A 304 13.00 17.99 -11.19
C TRP A 304 13.70 16.77 -10.55
N SER A 305 13.65 16.62 -9.22
CA SER A 305 14.18 15.43 -8.53
C SER A 305 13.45 14.14 -8.92
N ALA A 306 12.21 14.25 -9.43
CA ALA A 306 11.43 13.18 -10.04
C ALA A 306 11.17 13.42 -11.54
N GLU A 307 12.02 14.17 -12.22
CA GLU A 307 12.10 14.21 -13.68
C GLU A 307 13.49 13.72 -14.09
N PHE A 308 13.55 12.47 -14.51
CA PHE A 308 14.79 11.71 -14.61
C PHE A 308 15.71 12.17 -15.75
N GLN A 309 15.22 13.00 -16.67
CA GLN A 309 16.03 13.51 -17.78
C GLN A 309 16.75 14.84 -17.47
N LYS A 310 16.54 15.44 -16.30
CA LYS A 310 17.15 16.72 -15.86
C LYS A 310 18.42 16.51 -15.00
N PRO A 311 19.28 17.52 -14.81
CA PRO A 311 20.58 17.32 -14.16
C PRO A 311 20.56 17.22 -12.61
N GLN A 312 19.48 17.64 -11.94
CA GLN A 312 19.38 17.61 -10.47
C GLN A 312 19.44 16.18 -9.92
N THR A 313 20.00 16.04 -8.71
CA THR A 313 20.04 14.74 -8.02
C THR A 313 18.65 14.12 -7.95
N LYS A 314 18.57 12.81 -8.24
CA LYS A 314 17.28 12.11 -8.33
C LYS A 314 16.85 11.63 -6.97
N LEU A 315 15.54 11.70 -6.72
CA LEU A 315 14.97 11.19 -5.46
C LEU A 315 15.29 9.70 -5.25
N THR A 316 15.45 8.93 -6.33
CA THR A 316 15.84 7.51 -6.30
C THR A 316 17.22 7.28 -5.68
N ASP A 317 18.11 8.28 -5.64
CA ASP A 317 19.43 8.12 -5.03
C ASP A 317 19.34 7.97 -3.50
N TRP A 318 18.28 8.49 -2.87
CA TRP A 318 17.97 8.21 -1.46
C TRP A 318 17.59 6.74 -1.25
N LEU A 319 16.79 6.16 -2.15
CA LEU A 319 16.43 4.74 -2.09
C LEU A 319 17.64 3.83 -2.31
N LYS A 320 18.51 4.16 -3.28
CA LYS A 320 19.78 3.45 -3.51
C LYS A 320 20.69 3.49 -2.28
N ALA A 321 20.72 4.62 -1.56
CA ALA A 321 21.48 4.75 -0.32
C ALA A 321 20.85 3.98 0.87
N GLY A 322 19.58 3.56 0.77
CA GLY A 322 18.90 2.72 1.75
C GLY A 322 17.74 3.39 2.49
N ALA A 323 17.30 4.58 2.07
CA ALA A 323 16.06 5.15 2.58
C ALA A 323 14.85 4.28 2.18
N THR A 324 13.82 4.26 3.04
CA THR A 324 12.58 3.51 2.82
C THR A 324 11.51 4.34 2.10
N GLY A 325 11.61 5.67 2.17
CA GLY A 325 10.70 6.58 1.47
C GLY A 325 11.38 7.91 1.12
N THR A 326 10.93 8.51 0.02
CA THR A 326 11.40 9.80 -0.49
C THR A 326 10.29 10.52 -1.25
N ALA A 327 10.44 11.82 -1.43
CA ALA A 327 9.57 12.66 -2.24
C ALA A 327 10.40 13.49 -3.25
N GLY A 328 9.81 13.84 -4.39
CA GLY A 328 10.46 14.71 -5.37
C GLY A 328 9.51 15.31 -6.38
N SER A 329 9.90 16.43 -6.97
CA SER A 329 9.07 17.17 -7.94
C SER A 329 9.24 16.64 -9.35
N VAL A 330 8.14 16.47 -10.08
CA VAL A 330 8.12 16.04 -11.50
C VAL A 330 8.28 17.23 -12.48
N VAL A 331 8.40 18.45 -11.94
CA VAL A 331 8.47 19.73 -12.67
C VAL A 331 9.40 20.71 -11.95
N GLU A 332 9.55 21.93 -12.49
CA GLU A 332 10.06 23.11 -11.78
C GLU A 332 8.98 23.71 -10.85
N PRO A 333 9.08 23.56 -9.53
CA PRO A 333 8.01 23.95 -8.61
C PRO A 333 8.20 25.36 -8.00
N TYR A 334 9.27 26.09 -8.34
CA TYR A 334 9.83 27.18 -7.53
C TYR A 334 10.35 26.70 -6.16
N SER A 335 11.07 27.57 -5.44
CA SER A 335 11.42 27.35 -4.03
C SER A 335 10.22 27.59 -3.10
N ASN A 336 9.11 26.93 -3.38
CA ASN A 336 7.87 26.99 -2.60
C ASN A 336 7.73 25.73 -1.75
N PHE A 337 7.96 25.87 -0.44
CA PHE A 337 7.88 24.75 0.49
C PHE A 337 6.48 24.14 0.64
N ASN A 338 5.39 24.83 0.26
CA ASN A 338 4.03 24.26 0.31
C ASN A 338 3.89 23.04 -0.61
N LYS A 339 4.73 22.97 -1.65
CA LYS A 339 4.77 21.84 -2.57
C LYS A 339 5.60 20.68 -2.04
N PHE A 340 6.36 20.84 -0.97
CA PHE A 340 7.27 19.80 -0.45
C PHE A 340 6.87 19.36 0.95
N PRO A 341 7.33 18.18 1.41
CA PRO A 341 7.06 17.74 2.78
C PRO A 341 7.57 18.77 3.81
N SER A 342 6.69 19.17 4.73
CA SER A 342 7.08 19.96 5.89
C SER A 342 7.83 19.10 6.92
N ALA A 343 8.61 19.74 7.80
CA ALA A 343 9.33 19.03 8.86
C ALA A 343 8.42 18.26 9.84
N ARG A 344 7.11 18.57 9.85
CA ARG A 344 6.09 17.84 10.61
C ARG A 344 5.83 16.43 10.10
N PHE A 345 6.33 16.06 8.92
CA PHE A 345 6.39 14.67 8.49
C PHE A 345 6.86 13.76 9.63
N PHE A 346 7.97 14.09 10.27
CA PHE A 346 8.55 13.25 11.32
C PHE A 346 7.71 13.25 12.60
N PHE A 347 6.96 14.32 12.89
CA PHE A 347 6.00 14.35 13.99
C PHE A 347 4.84 13.38 13.72
N TYR A 348 4.24 13.41 12.51
CA TYR A 348 3.18 12.48 12.14
C TYR A 348 3.67 11.04 12.18
N TYR A 349 4.87 10.81 11.66
CA TYR A 349 5.48 9.48 11.64
C TYR A 349 5.79 8.98 13.04
N GLY A 350 6.35 9.83 13.90
CA GLY A 350 6.63 9.57 15.31
C GLY A 350 5.38 9.34 16.16
N SER A 351 4.22 9.87 15.74
CA SER A 351 2.94 9.56 16.39
C SER A 351 2.39 8.17 16.03
N GLY A 352 2.96 7.51 15.02
CA GLY A 352 2.57 6.16 14.58
C GLY A 352 1.80 6.08 13.26
N CYS A 353 1.72 7.19 12.51
CA CYS A 353 1.23 7.15 11.12
C CYS A 353 2.15 6.30 10.23
N THR A 354 1.60 5.77 9.14
CA THR A 354 2.38 5.19 8.05
C THR A 354 3.18 6.26 7.29
N MET A 355 4.13 5.82 6.45
CA MET A 355 4.89 6.67 5.53
C MET A 355 3.95 7.50 4.64
N LEU A 356 2.93 6.87 4.05
CA LEU A 356 1.95 7.52 3.18
C LEU A 356 1.14 8.60 3.93
N GLU A 357 0.61 8.24 5.10
CA GLU A 357 -0.16 9.16 5.95
C GLU A 357 0.67 10.37 6.38
N SER A 358 1.94 10.14 6.72
CA SER A 358 2.86 11.20 7.14
C SER A 358 3.18 12.14 5.98
N PHE A 359 3.36 11.62 4.76
CA PHE A 359 3.56 12.46 3.57
C PHE A 359 2.36 13.37 3.30
N TYR A 360 1.15 12.81 3.20
CA TYR A 360 -0.03 13.60 2.86
C TYR A 360 -0.46 14.59 3.95
N GLN A 361 -0.08 14.35 5.21
CA GLN A 361 -0.23 15.34 6.28
C GLN A 361 0.83 16.44 6.22
N SER A 362 2.01 16.17 5.65
CA SER A 362 3.10 17.13 5.53
C SER A 362 3.09 17.97 4.24
N LEU A 363 2.26 17.62 3.25
CA LEU A 363 2.18 18.28 1.95
C LEU A 363 0.94 19.17 1.85
N ALA A 364 1.15 20.49 1.82
CA ALA A 364 0.04 21.44 1.60
C ALA A 364 -0.51 21.30 0.17
N SER A 365 0.37 21.27 -0.83
CA SER A 365 0.04 21.06 -2.24
C SER A 365 0.76 19.83 -2.81
N PRO A 366 0.16 18.63 -2.76
CA PRO A 366 0.82 17.40 -3.21
C PRO A 366 0.84 17.22 -4.74
N LEU A 367 0.27 18.15 -5.50
CA LEU A 367 -0.15 17.94 -6.90
C LEU A 367 1.02 17.74 -7.89
N GLN A 368 2.22 18.18 -7.53
CA GLN A 368 3.41 18.12 -8.39
C GLN A 368 4.49 17.16 -7.86
N ILE A 369 4.21 16.47 -6.75
CA ILE A 369 5.17 15.60 -6.08
C ILE A 369 4.89 14.14 -6.40
N LEU A 370 5.97 13.43 -6.71
CA LEU A 370 6.00 11.97 -6.73
C LEU A 370 6.55 11.46 -5.40
N LEU A 371 5.83 10.53 -4.78
CA LEU A 371 6.24 9.81 -3.59
C LEU A 371 6.74 8.42 -4.00
N LEU A 372 7.95 8.06 -3.57
CA LEU A 372 8.54 6.74 -3.86
C LEU A 372 8.92 5.98 -2.58
N GLY A 373 8.73 4.66 -2.58
CA GLY A 373 9.15 3.75 -1.51
C GLY A 373 8.00 2.92 -0.94
N ASP A 374 8.10 2.50 0.33
CA ASP A 374 7.07 1.68 0.98
C ASP A 374 6.02 2.55 1.72
N PRO A 375 4.78 2.66 1.21
CA PRO A 375 3.76 3.51 1.81
C PRO A 375 3.28 3.06 3.19
N MET A 376 3.41 1.76 3.50
CA MET A 376 2.84 1.16 4.71
C MET A 376 3.85 1.04 5.86
N ALA A 377 5.10 1.50 5.67
CA ALA A 377 6.12 1.50 6.72
C ALA A 377 5.65 2.33 7.92
N LYS A 378 5.75 1.77 9.13
CA LYS A 378 5.22 2.38 10.38
C LYS A 378 6.09 2.07 11.61
N PRO A 379 7.32 2.60 11.64
CA PRO A 379 8.29 2.35 12.70
C PRO A 379 7.82 2.71 14.10
N TYR A 380 6.99 3.73 14.26
CA TYR A 380 6.48 4.19 15.56
C TYR A 380 5.00 3.85 15.78
N GLY A 381 4.43 2.96 14.96
CA GLY A 381 3.04 2.51 15.13
C GLY A 381 2.82 1.81 16.48
N LEU A 382 1.57 1.70 16.92
CA LEU A 382 1.23 0.86 18.07
C LEU A 382 0.98 -0.57 17.59
N ARG A 383 1.60 -1.54 18.28
CA ARG A 383 1.37 -2.97 18.01
C ARG A 383 0.09 -3.45 18.71
N ILE A 384 -0.82 -4.03 17.94
CA ILE A 384 -2.04 -4.70 18.44
C ILE A 384 -2.00 -6.14 17.96
N ASP A 385 -2.05 -7.13 18.86
CA ASP A 385 -2.17 -8.53 18.47
C ASP A 385 -3.59 -9.05 18.75
N ALA A 386 -4.20 -9.68 17.75
CA ALA A 386 -5.53 -10.29 17.84
C ALA A 386 -5.59 -11.62 17.08
N GLY A 387 -6.54 -12.47 17.45
CA GLY A 387 -6.84 -13.75 16.82
C GLY A 387 -8.33 -13.93 16.63
N LEU A 388 -8.72 -14.88 15.77
CA LEU A 388 -10.11 -15.21 15.52
C LEU A 388 -10.42 -16.65 15.96
N ILE A 389 -11.36 -16.79 16.89
CA ILE A 389 -11.81 -18.07 17.45
C ILE A 389 -13.04 -18.54 16.67
N GLY A 390 -13.01 -19.78 16.22
CA GLY A 390 -14.15 -20.46 15.62
C GLY A 390 -13.78 -21.77 14.94
N VAL A 391 -14.76 -22.37 14.26
CA VAL A 391 -14.59 -23.62 13.50
C VAL A 391 -13.83 -23.37 12.19
N SER A 392 -13.19 -24.42 11.67
CA SER A 392 -12.55 -24.40 10.34
C SER A 392 -13.39 -25.11 9.28
N GLU A 393 -14.36 -25.93 9.68
CA GLU A 393 -15.37 -26.53 8.81
C GLU A 393 -16.74 -26.00 9.22
N LEU A 394 -17.45 -25.37 8.28
CA LEU A 394 -18.73 -24.74 8.56
C LEU A 394 -19.86 -25.50 7.83
N SER A 395 -20.60 -26.32 8.57
CA SER A 395 -21.74 -27.10 8.06
C SER A 395 -23.10 -26.43 8.28
N GLY A 396 -23.21 -25.57 9.29
CA GLY A 396 -24.42 -24.84 9.66
C GLY A 396 -24.13 -23.36 9.92
N ALA A 397 -24.63 -22.82 11.03
CA ALA A 397 -24.29 -21.47 11.45
C ALA A 397 -23.31 -21.49 12.64
N PHE A 398 -22.43 -20.50 12.72
CA PHE A 398 -21.47 -20.34 13.80
C PHE A 398 -21.20 -18.86 14.10
N THR A 399 -20.97 -18.52 15.38
CA THR A 399 -20.53 -17.18 15.78
C THR A 399 -19.03 -17.19 16.05
N TYR A 400 -18.27 -16.53 15.19
CA TYR A 400 -16.84 -16.31 15.36
C TYR A 400 -16.61 -15.17 16.36
N MET A 401 -15.57 -15.29 17.18
CA MET A 401 -15.25 -14.31 18.21
C MET A 401 -13.80 -13.84 18.09
N VAL A 402 -13.58 -12.55 18.29
CA VAL A 402 -12.23 -11.99 18.33
C VAL A 402 -11.63 -12.21 19.70
N LYS A 403 -10.37 -12.66 19.74
CA LYS A 403 -9.53 -12.68 20.92
C LYS A 403 -8.48 -11.60 20.78
N VAL A 404 -8.44 -10.64 21.71
CA VAL A 404 -7.40 -9.61 21.77
C VAL A 404 -6.45 -9.90 22.94
N ASP A 405 -5.25 -9.35 22.89
CA ASP A 405 -4.32 -9.37 24.04
C ASP A 405 -4.98 -8.76 25.28
N GLU A 406 -4.73 -9.35 26.46
CA GLU A 406 -5.20 -8.83 27.76
C GLU A 406 -4.70 -7.40 28.01
N ALA A 407 -3.51 -7.04 27.51
CA ALA A 407 -2.98 -5.68 27.62
C ALA A 407 -3.89 -4.61 26.95
N LEU A 408 -4.80 -5.02 26.07
CA LEU A 408 -5.74 -4.14 25.36
C LEU A 408 -7.15 -4.16 25.95
N SER A 409 -7.39 -4.85 27.07
CA SER A 409 -8.73 -5.02 27.65
C SER A 409 -9.42 -3.70 28.04
N ASN A 410 -8.64 -2.64 28.31
CA ASN A 410 -9.13 -1.31 28.69
C ASN A 410 -9.11 -0.31 27.52
N VAL A 411 -8.75 -0.74 26.31
CA VAL A 411 -8.75 0.09 25.11
C VAL A 411 -10.10 -0.09 24.41
N ASN A 412 -10.75 1.01 24.04
CA ASN A 412 -11.91 0.94 23.16
C ASN A 412 -11.45 0.50 21.76
N LEU A 413 -11.90 -0.69 21.35
CA LEU A 413 -11.58 -1.30 20.08
C LEU A 413 -12.82 -1.39 19.21
N LEU A 414 -12.64 -1.18 17.91
CA LEU A 414 -13.64 -1.42 16.89
C LEU A 414 -13.23 -2.61 16.03
N TYR A 415 -14.22 -3.30 15.48
CA TYR A 415 -14.08 -4.54 14.73
C TYR A 415 -14.83 -4.45 13.41
N ALA A 416 -14.15 -4.71 12.30
CA ALA A 416 -14.73 -4.90 10.98
C ALA A 416 -14.42 -6.31 10.49
N PHE A 417 -15.39 -7.01 9.90
CA PHE A 417 -15.21 -8.37 9.39
C PHE A 417 -15.27 -8.40 7.86
N TYR A 418 -14.47 -9.28 7.28
CA TYR A 418 -14.37 -9.48 5.85
C TYR A 418 -14.47 -10.97 5.52
N ILE A 419 -15.19 -11.32 4.46
CA ILE A 419 -15.17 -12.65 3.85
C ILE A 419 -14.54 -12.51 2.47
N ASP A 420 -13.48 -13.27 2.21
CA ASP A 420 -12.76 -13.28 0.93
C ASP A 420 -12.33 -11.87 0.46
N GLY A 421 -11.97 -11.03 1.45
CA GLY A 421 -11.53 -9.65 1.28
C GLY A 421 -12.65 -8.60 1.14
N LYS A 422 -13.92 -9.02 1.12
CA LYS A 422 -15.09 -8.12 1.04
C LYS A 422 -15.66 -7.85 2.44
N GLU A 423 -15.93 -6.59 2.75
CA GLU A 423 -16.53 -6.20 4.03
C GLU A 423 -17.94 -6.80 4.19
N VAL A 424 -18.16 -7.47 5.32
CA VAL A 424 -19.45 -8.06 5.71
C VAL A 424 -19.98 -7.50 7.03
N GLN A 425 -19.13 -6.85 7.81
CA GLN A 425 -19.50 -6.04 8.98
C GLN A 425 -18.56 -4.84 9.04
N PRO A 426 -19.06 -3.59 8.99
CA PRO A 426 -18.23 -2.40 9.16
C PRO A 426 -17.74 -2.28 10.61
N PHE A 427 -16.81 -1.35 10.85
CA PHE A 427 -16.28 -1.08 12.19
C PHE A 427 -17.39 -0.78 13.20
N SER A 428 -17.44 -1.58 14.27
CA SER A 428 -18.32 -1.42 15.43
C SER A 428 -17.66 -1.99 16.68
N ASP A 429 -18.25 -1.78 17.86
CA ASP A 429 -17.80 -2.39 19.12
C ASP A 429 -18.03 -3.90 19.20
N LYS A 430 -18.67 -4.49 18.18
CA LYS A 430 -19.03 -5.91 18.14
C LYS A 430 -17.87 -6.79 17.65
N GLY A 431 -17.07 -7.28 18.61
CA GLY A 431 -16.00 -8.27 18.39
C GLY A 431 -16.46 -9.70 18.09
N SER A 432 -17.61 -9.87 17.42
CA SER A 432 -18.12 -11.18 17.00
C SER A 432 -18.89 -11.10 15.69
N TYR A 433 -18.87 -12.19 14.92
CA TYR A 433 -19.55 -12.27 13.64
C TYR A 433 -20.30 -13.60 13.48
N TYR A 434 -21.60 -13.53 13.22
CA TYR A 434 -22.45 -14.69 12.98
C TYR A 434 -22.47 -15.01 11.48
N LEU A 435 -22.00 -16.19 11.12
CA LEU A 435 -21.88 -16.63 9.73
C LEU A 435 -22.68 -17.92 9.53
N ARG A 436 -23.42 -17.98 8.42
CA ARG A 436 -24.17 -19.17 8.01
C ARG A 436 -23.51 -19.81 6.79
N ALA A 437 -23.39 -21.13 6.79
CA ALA A 437 -22.85 -21.88 5.66
C ALA A 437 -23.63 -21.65 4.37
N ASP A 438 -24.94 -21.40 4.46
CA ASP A 438 -25.82 -21.28 3.29
C ASP A 438 -25.73 -19.93 2.57
N THR A 439 -25.01 -18.96 3.14
CA THR A 439 -24.68 -17.69 2.47
C THR A 439 -23.37 -17.77 1.68
N LEU A 440 -22.69 -18.91 1.72
CA LEU A 440 -21.41 -19.16 1.05
C LEU A 440 -21.55 -20.28 0.01
N SER A 441 -20.66 -20.25 -0.99
CA SER A 441 -20.44 -21.40 -1.86
C SER A 441 -19.80 -22.55 -1.09
N ASP A 442 -19.84 -23.76 -1.64
CA ASP A 442 -18.91 -24.80 -1.19
C ASP A 442 -17.46 -24.40 -1.53
N GLY A 443 -16.49 -24.94 -0.80
CA GLY A 443 -15.07 -24.70 -0.99
C GLY A 443 -14.42 -23.89 0.12
N TYR A 444 -13.25 -23.34 -0.21
CA TYR A 444 -12.43 -22.54 0.70
C TYR A 444 -12.89 -21.09 0.75
N HIS A 445 -12.99 -20.57 1.96
CA HIS A 445 -13.26 -19.18 2.29
C HIS A 445 -12.29 -18.67 3.35
N ARG A 446 -12.05 -17.37 3.34
CA ARG A 446 -11.24 -16.68 4.35
C ARG A 446 -12.08 -15.67 5.09
N LEU A 447 -12.25 -15.88 6.40
CA LEU A 447 -12.81 -14.89 7.30
C LEU A 447 -11.67 -14.08 7.92
N GLN A 448 -11.76 -12.77 7.82
CA GLN A 448 -10.80 -11.84 8.39
C GLN A 448 -11.51 -10.87 9.32
N VAL A 449 -10.80 -10.39 10.33
CA VAL A 449 -11.25 -9.32 11.21
C VAL A 449 -10.16 -8.26 11.32
N ALA A 450 -10.52 -7.02 11.04
CA ALA A 450 -9.74 -5.86 11.39
C ALA A 450 -10.16 -5.37 12.78
N VAL A 451 -9.19 -5.24 13.68
CA VAL A 451 -9.36 -4.68 15.02
C VAL A 451 -8.67 -3.32 15.03
N CYS A 452 -9.31 -2.24 15.46
CA CYS A 452 -8.66 -0.93 15.54
C CYS A 452 -8.94 -0.15 16.82
N SER A 453 -7.99 0.71 17.23
CA SER A 453 -8.21 1.69 18.29
C SER A 453 -9.15 2.82 17.85
N THR A 454 -9.85 3.48 18.78
CA THR A 454 -10.80 4.59 18.50
C THR A 454 -10.18 5.99 18.40
N GLY A 455 -8.84 6.11 18.45
CA GLY A 455 -8.13 7.39 18.41
C GLY A 455 -8.01 8.02 17.02
N THR A 456 -7.36 9.19 16.94
CA THR A 456 -7.05 9.86 15.65
C THR A 456 -6.08 9.04 14.80
N ILE A 457 -5.20 8.29 15.46
CA ILE A 457 -4.33 7.30 14.84
C ILE A 457 -4.89 5.93 15.21
N ARG A 458 -5.50 5.29 14.21
CA ARG A 458 -6.05 3.95 14.37
C ARG A 458 -4.91 2.99 14.16
N ALA A 459 -4.49 2.33 15.24
CA ALA A 459 -3.67 1.14 15.13
C ALA A 459 -4.60 0.00 14.78
N TYR A 460 -4.29 -0.75 13.73
CA TYR A 460 -5.08 -1.84 13.20
C TYR A 460 -4.37 -3.17 13.40
N CYS A 461 -5.12 -4.24 13.57
CA CYS A 461 -4.66 -5.62 13.48
C CYS A 461 -5.62 -6.41 12.61
N LEU A 462 -5.11 -7.09 11.59
CA LEU A 462 -5.84 -8.04 10.77
C LEU A 462 -5.54 -9.45 11.27
N ALA A 463 -6.55 -10.13 11.79
CA ALA A 463 -6.51 -11.56 12.09
C ALA A 463 -7.36 -12.32 11.06
N GLU A 464 -6.98 -13.56 10.76
CA GLU A 464 -7.67 -14.38 9.76
C GLU A 464 -7.91 -15.81 10.25
N LYS A 465 -8.94 -16.43 9.68
CA LYS A 465 -9.34 -17.82 9.89
C LYS A 465 -9.76 -18.41 8.56
N GLU A 466 -9.21 -19.57 8.25
CA GLU A 466 -9.63 -20.36 7.10
C GLU A 466 -10.89 -21.15 7.44
N ILE A 467 -11.85 -21.13 6.52
CA ILE A 467 -13.15 -21.80 6.63
C ILE A 467 -13.38 -22.63 5.37
N VAL A 468 -13.81 -23.87 5.53
CA VAL A 468 -14.27 -24.73 4.44
C VAL A 468 -15.76 -24.99 4.59
N VAL A 469 -16.51 -24.78 3.52
CA VAL A 469 -17.93 -25.09 3.41
C VAL A 469 -18.11 -26.27 2.46
N ASN A 470 -18.93 -27.26 2.83
CA ASN A 470 -19.17 -28.42 1.98
C ASN A 470 -20.60 -28.95 2.14
N ARG A 471 -21.58 -28.15 1.74
CA ARG A 471 -23.02 -28.45 1.89
C ARG A 471 -23.54 -29.37 0.79
N LYS A 472 -23.02 -29.25 -0.43
CA LYS A 472 -23.44 -30.02 -1.61
C LYS A 472 -22.45 -31.14 -1.96
N ASN A 473 -21.50 -31.45 -1.07
CA ASN A 473 -20.43 -32.41 -1.31
C ASN A 473 -19.56 -32.06 -2.54
N ARG A 474 -19.35 -30.77 -2.82
CA ARG A 474 -18.57 -30.28 -3.96
C ARG A 474 -17.22 -29.76 -3.47
N SER A 475 -16.12 -30.20 -4.09
CA SER A 475 -14.79 -29.65 -3.79
C SER A 475 -13.85 -29.73 -4.99
N VAL A 476 -12.86 -28.82 -5.01
CA VAL A 476 -11.76 -28.80 -5.96
C VAL A 476 -10.44 -28.62 -5.21
N ALA A 477 -9.40 -29.35 -5.61
CA ALA A 477 -8.05 -29.21 -5.08
C ALA A 477 -7.01 -29.42 -6.18
N PHE A 478 -5.83 -28.81 -6.05
CA PHE A 478 -4.72 -29.12 -6.94
C PHE A 478 -4.14 -30.50 -6.61
N GLN A 479 -3.74 -31.24 -7.65
CA GLN A 479 -2.87 -32.40 -7.51
C GLN A 479 -1.44 -31.93 -7.19
N GLN A 480 -0.65 -32.78 -6.54
CA GLN A 480 0.73 -32.44 -6.17
C GLN A 480 1.70 -32.39 -7.37
N SER A 481 1.34 -33.00 -8.50
CA SER A 481 2.20 -33.05 -9.69
C SER A 481 2.02 -31.83 -10.57
N ILE A 482 3.14 -31.22 -10.96
CA ILE A 482 3.21 -30.17 -11.98
C ILE A 482 3.80 -30.78 -13.25
N GLU A 483 3.08 -30.64 -14.37
CA GLU A 483 3.53 -31.10 -15.68
C GLU A 483 4.27 -29.98 -16.41
N LYS A 484 5.35 -30.29 -17.13
CA LYS A 484 6.00 -29.30 -18.00
C LYS A 484 5.26 -29.25 -19.34
N LEU A 485 4.61 -28.14 -19.64
CA LEU A 485 3.90 -27.94 -20.91
C LEU A 485 4.73 -27.20 -21.96
N GLY A 486 5.80 -26.53 -21.54
CA GLY A 486 6.71 -25.81 -22.41
C GLY A 486 7.78 -25.05 -21.65
N GLU A 487 8.49 -24.18 -22.34
CA GLU A 487 9.33 -23.17 -21.69
C GLU A 487 8.44 -22.19 -20.93
N GLN A 488 8.71 -22.01 -19.63
CA GLN A 488 7.93 -21.12 -18.74
C GLN A 488 6.42 -21.40 -18.71
N LYS A 489 6.01 -22.63 -19.03
CA LYS A 489 4.62 -23.08 -19.01
C LYS A 489 4.47 -24.38 -18.25
N HIS A 490 3.60 -24.35 -17.26
CA HIS A 490 3.36 -25.46 -16.32
C HIS A 490 1.90 -25.89 -16.35
N GLY A 491 1.69 -27.20 -16.34
CA GLY A 491 0.40 -27.85 -16.30
C GLY A 491 0.03 -28.21 -14.87
N LEU A 492 -1.15 -27.77 -14.44
CA LEU A 492 -1.71 -28.01 -13.12
C LEU A 492 -2.97 -28.85 -13.27
N LYS A 493 -2.97 -30.03 -12.67
CA LYS A 493 -4.14 -30.91 -12.60
C LYS A 493 -4.94 -30.65 -11.33
N VAL A 494 -6.23 -30.95 -11.39
CA VAL A 494 -7.14 -30.76 -10.26
C VAL A 494 -7.90 -32.05 -9.95
N ASP A 495 -8.15 -32.28 -8.67
CA ASP A 495 -9.06 -33.31 -8.20
C ASP A 495 -10.42 -32.68 -7.89
N ILE A 496 -11.48 -33.27 -8.45
CA ILE A 496 -12.87 -32.92 -8.15
C ILE A 496 -13.50 -34.03 -7.33
N LYS A 497 -14.02 -33.69 -6.14
CA LYS A 497 -14.86 -34.60 -5.34
C LYS A 497 -16.30 -34.15 -5.35
N GLY A 498 -17.19 -35.14 -5.34
CA GLY A 498 -18.63 -34.98 -5.46
C GLY A 498 -19.22 -35.85 -6.57
N GLU A 499 -20.52 -36.10 -6.47
CA GLU A 499 -21.28 -36.81 -7.51
C GLU A 499 -21.48 -35.93 -8.74
N GLU A 500 -21.82 -34.66 -8.51
CA GLU A 500 -21.96 -33.67 -9.55
C GLU A 500 -20.59 -33.26 -10.10
N LYS A 501 -20.51 -33.12 -11.42
CA LYS A 501 -19.31 -32.64 -12.11
C LYS A 501 -19.49 -31.19 -12.53
N PRO A 502 -18.44 -30.36 -12.44
CA PRO A 502 -18.50 -28.98 -12.90
C PRO A 502 -18.57 -28.92 -14.43
N LYS A 503 -19.06 -27.79 -14.97
CA LYS A 503 -18.95 -27.44 -16.39
C LYS A 503 -17.53 -27.07 -16.77
N THR A 504 -16.91 -26.27 -15.90
CA THR A 504 -15.70 -25.52 -16.23
C THR A 504 -14.77 -25.52 -15.03
N ILE A 505 -13.48 -25.64 -15.31
CA ILE A 505 -12.40 -25.47 -14.34
C ILE A 505 -11.58 -24.24 -14.72
N ARG A 506 -11.24 -23.43 -13.73
CA ARG A 506 -10.41 -22.22 -13.86
C ARG A 506 -9.16 -22.31 -13.00
N LEU A 507 -8.07 -21.75 -13.51
CA LEU A 507 -6.89 -21.38 -12.75
C LEU A 507 -6.97 -19.89 -12.43
N MET A 508 -6.89 -19.55 -11.15
CA MET A 508 -7.14 -18.19 -10.66
C MET A 508 -5.92 -17.63 -9.92
N GLN A 509 -5.66 -16.34 -10.09
CA GLN A 509 -4.84 -15.52 -9.19
C GLN A 509 -5.72 -14.40 -8.60
N GLY A 510 -6.24 -14.61 -7.39
CA GLY A 510 -7.28 -13.73 -6.84
C GLY A 510 -8.54 -13.75 -7.69
N GLU A 511 -8.84 -12.63 -8.35
CA GLU A 511 -9.97 -12.49 -9.29
C GLU A 511 -9.56 -12.55 -10.76
N ARG A 512 -8.27 -12.77 -11.05
CA ARG A 512 -7.75 -12.90 -12.41
C ARG A 512 -7.82 -14.36 -12.84
N ILE A 513 -8.54 -14.64 -13.93
CA ILE A 513 -8.52 -15.93 -14.62
C ILE A 513 -7.21 -16.03 -15.42
N LEU A 514 -6.41 -17.06 -15.14
CA LEU A 514 -5.16 -17.35 -15.85
C LEU A 514 -5.36 -18.39 -16.96
N ASP A 515 -6.23 -19.37 -16.73
CA ASP A 515 -6.66 -20.36 -17.71
C ASP A 515 -8.09 -20.84 -17.37
N GLU A 516 -8.86 -21.20 -18.39
CA GLU A 516 -10.23 -21.70 -18.25
C GLU A 516 -10.47 -22.81 -19.27
N LYS A 517 -10.96 -23.97 -18.81
CA LYS A 517 -11.24 -25.12 -19.66
C LYS A 517 -12.56 -25.80 -19.28
N PRO A 518 -13.29 -26.39 -20.24
CA PRO A 518 -14.35 -27.34 -19.93
C PRO A 518 -13.81 -28.48 -19.05
N TYR A 519 -14.65 -28.99 -18.15
CA TYR A 519 -14.26 -30.10 -17.29
C TYR A 519 -14.03 -31.38 -18.10
N ALA A 520 -12.90 -32.03 -17.82
CA ALA A 520 -12.57 -33.39 -18.19
C ALA A 520 -11.79 -34.04 -17.02
N GLU A 521 -11.83 -35.36 -16.88
CA GLU A 521 -11.18 -36.04 -15.75
C GLU A 521 -9.65 -35.82 -15.71
N ASP A 522 -9.03 -35.62 -16.86
CA ASP A 522 -7.60 -35.39 -17.05
C ASP A 522 -7.27 -33.93 -17.39
N VAL A 523 -8.17 -32.99 -17.07
CA VAL A 523 -7.98 -31.57 -17.39
C VAL A 523 -6.67 -31.03 -16.80
N VAL A 524 -5.89 -30.36 -17.66
CA VAL A 524 -4.64 -29.70 -17.30
C VAL A 524 -4.80 -28.20 -17.53
N LEU A 525 -4.73 -27.40 -16.47
CA LEU A 525 -4.72 -25.94 -16.55
C LEU A 525 -3.29 -25.45 -16.81
N ALA A 526 -3.12 -24.48 -17.69
CA ALA A 526 -1.82 -23.93 -18.05
C ALA A 526 -1.52 -22.65 -17.25
N LEU A 527 -0.42 -22.68 -16.49
CA LEU A 527 0.19 -21.51 -15.89
C LEU A 527 1.34 -21.02 -16.79
N ASP A 528 1.21 -19.82 -17.38
CA ASP A 528 2.29 -19.16 -18.12
C ASP A 528 3.01 -18.18 -17.19
N GLU A 529 4.28 -18.44 -16.89
CA GLU A 529 5.05 -17.64 -15.94
C GLU A 529 5.19 -16.18 -16.39
N ARG A 530 5.15 -15.90 -17.71
CA ARG A 530 5.26 -14.53 -18.25
C ARG A 530 4.00 -13.70 -17.99
N VAL A 531 2.87 -14.37 -17.76
CA VAL A 531 1.58 -13.73 -17.48
C VAL A 531 1.47 -13.31 -16.01
N VAL A 532 2.07 -14.10 -15.11
CA VAL A 532 2.04 -13.88 -13.64
C VAL A 532 3.27 -13.12 -13.12
N GLY A 533 4.40 -13.21 -13.84
CA GLY A 533 5.69 -12.63 -13.48
C GLY A 533 6.39 -13.35 -12.34
N GLU A 534 7.63 -12.94 -12.07
CA GLU A 534 8.46 -13.51 -11.02
C GLU A 534 7.93 -13.23 -9.59
N GLY A 535 8.47 -13.96 -8.63
CA GLY A 535 8.22 -13.75 -7.21
C GLY A 535 7.17 -14.70 -6.62
N PRO A 536 6.73 -14.44 -5.37
CA PRO A 536 5.76 -15.28 -4.70
C PRO A 536 4.41 -15.17 -5.39
N LEU A 537 3.79 -16.31 -5.67
CA LEU A 537 2.52 -16.43 -6.35
C LEU A 537 1.56 -17.26 -5.51
N GLN A 538 0.34 -16.76 -5.39
CA GLN A 538 -0.77 -17.47 -4.76
C GLN A 538 -1.87 -17.71 -5.80
N ILE A 539 -2.16 -18.99 -6.06
CA ILE A 539 -3.15 -19.43 -7.05
C ILE A 539 -4.24 -20.30 -6.41
N GLN A 540 -5.41 -20.36 -7.05
CA GLN A 540 -6.51 -21.24 -6.69
C GLN A 540 -7.05 -21.93 -7.92
N ALA A 541 -7.57 -23.15 -7.75
CA ALA A 541 -8.45 -23.76 -8.72
C ALA A 541 -9.89 -23.37 -8.38
N ALA A 542 -10.71 -23.11 -9.39
CA ALA A 542 -12.13 -22.89 -9.23
C ALA A 542 -12.93 -23.81 -10.16
N ALA A 543 -13.96 -24.46 -9.62
CA ALA A 543 -14.86 -25.34 -10.34
C ALA A 543 -16.25 -24.71 -10.44
N ILE A 544 -16.75 -24.52 -11.66
CA ILE A 544 -18.04 -23.87 -11.93
C ILE A 544 -19.07 -24.92 -12.28
N PHE A 545 -20.14 -25.01 -11.48
CA PHE A 545 -21.19 -26.02 -11.64
C PHE A 545 -22.36 -25.55 -12.52
N GLU A 546 -23.23 -26.48 -12.91
CA GLU A 546 -24.44 -26.21 -13.71
C GLU A 546 -25.31 -25.08 -13.15
N ASP A 547 -25.41 -24.99 -11.83
CA ASP A 547 -26.19 -23.99 -11.10
C ASP A 547 -25.48 -22.64 -10.94
N GLY A 548 -24.29 -22.48 -11.55
CA GLY A 548 -23.48 -21.27 -11.48
C GLY A 548 -22.65 -21.13 -10.20
N MET A 549 -22.70 -22.10 -9.28
CA MET A 549 -21.86 -22.06 -8.07
C MET A 549 -20.39 -22.21 -8.45
N GLU A 550 -19.57 -21.27 -8.00
CA GLU A 550 -18.12 -21.34 -8.06
C GLU A 550 -17.57 -21.92 -6.75
N VAL A 551 -16.90 -23.07 -6.84
CA VAL A 551 -16.26 -23.73 -5.70
C VAL A 551 -14.76 -23.51 -5.82
N ARG A 552 -14.13 -22.87 -4.83
CA ARG A 552 -12.68 -22.57 -4.85
C ARG A 552 -11.88 -23.52 -3.96
N SER A 553 -10.67 -23.86 -4.41
CA SER A 553 -9.70 -24.62 -3.62
C SER A 553 -9.08 -23.77 -2.53
N ALA A 554 -8.45 -24.41 -1.54
CA ALA A 554 -7.45 -23.71 -0.73
C ALA A 554 -6.36 -23.12 -1.64
N PRO A 555 -5.79 -21.96 -1.28
CA PRO A 555 -4.74 -21.34 -2.08
C PRO A 555 -3.46 -22.17 -2.05
N ALA A 556 -2.86 -22.37 -3.22
CA ALA A 556 -1.52 -22.91 -3.35
C ALA A 556 -0.51 -21.77 -3.48
N ILE A 557 0.58 -21.88 -2.73
CA ILE A 557 1.69 -20.92 -2.76
C ILE A 557 2.83 -21.54 -3.55
N MET A 558 3.37 -20.79 -4.49
CA MET A 558 4.56 -21.13 -5.26
C MET A 558 5.42 -19.90 -5.51
N SER A 559 6.61 -20.08 -6.07
CA SER A 559 7.47 -18.98 -6.49
C SER A 559 7.86 -19.18 -7.94
N VAL A 560 7.81 -18.11 -8.71
CA VAL A 560 8.29 -18.07 -10.11
C VAL A 560 9.66 -17.42 -10.13
N THR A 561 10.59 -18.01 -10.89
CA THR A 561 11.94 -17.48 -11.12
C THR A 561 12.29 -17.78 -12.56
N PHE A 562 12.60 -16.76 -13.35
CA PHE A 562 13.06 -16.96 -14.70
C PHE A 562 14.50 -17.46 -14.67
N ALA A 563 14.83 -18.39 -15.57
CA ALA A 563 16.22 -18.79 -15.76
C ALA A 563 16.99 -17.61 -16.36
N GLU A 564 18.18 -17.34 -15.82
CA GLU A 564 19.13 -16.33 -16.33
C GLU A 564 19.67 -16.67 -17.73
#